data_AF-A0A6L2PDG0-F1
#
_entry.id   AF-A0A6L2PDG0-F1
#
_cell.length_a   1.000
_cell.length_b   1.000
_cell.length_c   1.000
_cell.angle_alpha   90.00
_cell.angle_beta   90.00
_cell.angle_gamma   90.00
#
_symmetry.space_group_name_H-M   'P 1'
#
loop_
_entity.id
_entity.type
_entity.pdbx_description
1 polymer ?
#
loop_
_entity_poly.entity_id
_entity_poly.type
_entity_poly.pdbx_seq_one_letter_code
_entity_poly.pdbx_strand_id
1 'polypeptide(L)'
;MDYTALRTYAMLVNQAPTFLWDSNVPRHVPARHFVSWFQFLGEVISDTYNAGLASVLSSPRYEPPIEMIEDLASRNVIWAGNHVSWTWSIEEDDNPDLQTITRNFRCLTNEQMNEIGQRSGDLAFGIERLQGGHFTTEPHVNEATVIHRRIMRGTSYWSHLYMLLRKGSP
;
A
#
# COMPACT_ATOMS: atom_id res chain seq x y z
N MET A 1 -23.13 43.83 20.77
CA MET A 1 -22.75 42.61 20.03
C MET A 1 -22.37 41.57 21.06
N ASP A 2 -23.06 40.44 21.08
CA ASP A 2 -22.83 39.39 22.07
C ASP A 2 -21.60 38.56 21.64
N TYR A 3 -20.45 38.81 22.26
CA TYR A 3 -19.18 38.15 21.91
C TYR A 3 -19.01 36.77 22.55
N THR A 4 -20.07 36.24 23.17
CA THR A 4 -20.05 34.96 23.89
C THR A 4 -19.65 33.81 22.97
N ALA A 5 -20.21 33.74 21.76
CA ALA A 5 -19.88 32.71 20.76
C ALA A 5 -18.41 32.76 20.33
N LEU A 6 -17.87 33.96 20.10
CA LEU A 6 -16.46 34.17 19.73
C LEU A 6 -15.53 33.74 20.88
N ARG A 7 -15.90 34.04 22.13
CA ARG A 7 -15.14 33.66 23.32
C ARG A 7 -15.14 32.14 23.54
N THR A 8 -16.26 31.46 23.33
CA THR A 8 -16.32 29.99 23.40
C THR A 8 -15.49 29.34 22.30
N TYR A 9 -15.47 29.91 21.09
CA TYR A 9 -14.60 29.42 20.01
C TYR A 9 -13.12 29.64 20.34
N ALA A 10 -12.75 30.79 20.89
CA ALA A 10 -11.38 31.06 21.33
C ALA A 10 -10.91 30.05 22.38
N MET A 11 -11.74 29.76 23.38
CA MET A 11 -11.44 28.74 24.40
C MET A 11 -11.34 27.32 23.83
N LEU A 12 -12.07 27.01 22.75
CA LEU A 12 -11.97 25.71 22.06
C LEU A 12 -10.60 25.56 21.36
N VAL A 13 -10.03 26.65 20.86
CA VAL A 13 -8.67 26.69 20.27
C VAL A 13 -7.62 27.03 21.34
N ASN A 14 -7.91 26.66 22.58
CA ASN A 14 -7.04 26.84 23.74
C ASN A 14 -6.62 28.29 24.05
N GLN A 15 -7.37 29.29 23.59
CA GLN A 15 -7.14 30.68 23.98
C GLN A 15 -7.96 31.02 25.23
N ALA A 16 -7.26 31.06 26.36
CA ALA A 16 -7.87 31.46 27.63
C ALA A 16 -8.34 32.93 27.56
N PRO A 17 -9.50 33.26 28.17
CA PRO A 17 -9.94 34.64 28.29
C PRO A 17 -8.95 35.44 29.16
N THR A 18 -8.61 36.66 28.75
CA THR A 18 -7.80 37.57 29.55
C THR A 18 -8.58 38.00 30.79
N PHE A 19 -8.24 37.40 31.93
CA PHE A 19 -8.78 37.82 33.22
C PHE A 19 -7.89 38.94 33.77
N LEU A 20 -8.36 40.18 33.70
CA LEU A 20 -7.73 41.27 34.45
C LEU A 20 -7.95 40.98 35.94
N TRP A 21 -6.88 41.00 36.72
CA TRP A 21 -6.95 40.85 38.18
C TRP A 21 -7.54 42.12 38.81
N ASP A 22 -8.85 42.30 38.66
CA ASP A 22 -9.60 43.35 39.37
C ASP A 22 -10.23 42.75 40.63
N SER A 23 -9.74 43.20 41.78
CA SER A 23 -10.20 42.79 43.11
C SER A 23 -11.66 43.17 43.41
N ASN A 24 -12.28 44.02 42.58
CA ASN A 24 -13.65 44.52 42.76
C ASN A 24 -14.72 43.68 42.06
N VAL A 25 -14.34 42.71 41.21
CA VAL A 25 -15.30 41.84 40.52
C VAL A 25 -15.56 40.59 41.39
N PRO A 26 -16.83 40.25 41.69
CA PRO A 26 -17.13 39.09 42.52
C PRO A 26 -16.58 37.81 41.89
N ARG A 27 -15.85 37.00 42.66
CA ARG A 27 -15.28 35.73 42.20
C ARG A 27 -16.40 34.74 41.90
N HIS A 28 -16.79 34.62 40.63
CA HIS A 28 -17.76 33.62 40.20
C HIS A 28 -17.07 32.24 40.08
N VAL A 29 -16.93 31.54 41.21
CA VAL A 29 -16.28 30.22 41.31
C VAL A 29 -16.83 29.20 40.29
N PRO A 30 -18.16 29.06 40.08
CA PRO A 30 -18.71 28.11 39.10
C PRO A 30 -18.27 28.40 37.66
N ALA A 31 -18.21 29.69 37.27
CA ALA A 31 -17.79 30.08 35.93
C ALA A 31 -16.31 29.77 35.66
N ARG A 32 -15.46 29.86 36.69
CA ARG A 32 -14.03 29.50 36.58
C ARG A 32 -13.85 28.00 36.37
N HIS A 33 -14.59 27.18 37.13
CA HIS A 33 -14.56 25.72 36.92
C HIS A 33 -15.04 25.35 35.52
N PHE A 34 -16.09 26.00 35.01
CA PHE A 34 -16.56 25.79 33.64
C PHE A 34 -15.48 26.12 32.60
N VAL A 35 -14.86 27.31 32.67
CA VAL A 35 -13.80 27.72 31.74
C VAL A 35 -12.59 26.77 31.82
N SER A 36 -12.16 26.38 33.01
CA SER A 36 -11.05 25.46 33.19
C SER A 36 -11.33 24.06 32.63
N TRP A 37 -12.52 23.50 32.87
CA TRP A 37 -12.91 22.22 32.29
C TRP A 37 -13.04 22.26 30.77
N PHE A 38 -13.59 23.35 30.24
CA PHE A 38 -13.74 23.55 28.80
C PHE A 38 -12.38 23.67 28.11
N GLN A 39 -11.44 24.42 28.69
CA GLN A 39 -10.06 24.51 28.21
C GLN A 39 -9.35 23.16 28.28
N PHE A 40 -9.48 22.42 29.39
CA PHE A 40 -8.88 21.09 29.51
C PHE A 40 -9.39 20.12 28.42
N LEU A 41 -10.70 20.18 28.12
CA LEU A 41 -11.26 19.40 27.02
C LEU A 41 -10.69 19.81 25.65
N GLY A 42 -10.54 21.12 25.40
CA GLY A 42 -9.93 21.66 24.17
C GLY A 42 -8.48 21.20 23.98
N GLU A 43 -7.69 21.17 25.07
CA GLU A 43 -6.32 20.64 25.06
C GLU A 43 -6.28 19.16 24.72
N VAL A 44 -7.10 18.33 25.39
CA VAL A 44 -7.15 16.88 25.11
C VAL A 44 -7.53 16.59 23.65
N ILE A 45 -8.48 17.32 23.09
CA ILE A 45 -8.88 17.16 21.68
C ILE A 45 -7.74 17.57 20.74
N SER A 46 -7.08 18.70 21.04
CA SER A 46 -5.99 19.22 20.22
C SER A 46 -4.76 18.29 20.24
N ASP A 47 -4.38 17.79 21.41
CA ASP A 47 -3.27 16.85 21.58
C ASP A 47 -3.54 15.49 20.93
N THR A 48 -4.76 14.95 21.07
CA THR A 48 -5.13 13.68 20.42
C THR A 48 -5.15 13.82 18.89
N TYR A 49 -5.63 14.95 18.36
CA TYR A 49 -5.56 15.25 16.93
C TYR A 49 -4.11 15.37 16.45
N ASN A 50 -3.27 16.14 17.16
CA ASN A 50 -1.85 16.32 16.81
C ASN A 50 -1.08 15.00 16.84
N ALA A 51 -1.33 14.15 17.84
CA ALA A 51 -0.74 12.82 17.94
C ALA A 51 -1.17 11.92 16.77
N GLY A 52 -2.47 11.91 16.43
CA GLY A 52 -2.99 11.17 15.29
C GLY A 52 -2.40 11.67 13.96
N LEU A 53 -2.31 12.98 13.78
CA LEU A 53 -1.72 13.59 12.60
C LEU A 53 -0.23 13.25 12.46
N ALA A 54 0.54 13.35 13.54
CA ALA A 54 1.95 12.96 13.55
C ALA A 54 2.13 11.46 13.21
N SER A 55 1.22 10.59 13.69
CA SER A 55 1.23 9.18 13.33
C SER A 55 0.93 8.94 11.85
N VAL A 56 -0.02 9.67 11.26
CA VAL A 56 -0.37 9.53 9.83
C VAL A 56 0.73 10.10 8.93
N LEU A 57 1.39 11.19 9.33
CA LEU A 57 2.44 11.84 8.56
C LEU A 57 3.79 11.12 8.66
N SER A 58 4.03 10.35 9.73
CA SER A 58 5.28 9.60 9.91
C SER A 58 5.32 8.29 9.14
N SER A 59 4.16 7.65 8.91
CA SER A 59 4.10 6.39 8.16
C SER A 59 3.61 6.65 6.72
N PRO A 60 4.40 6.28 5.69
CA PRO A 60 3.88 6.25 4.33
C PRO A 60 2.69 5.29 4.23
N ARG A 61 1.64 5.70 3.52
CA ARG A 61 0.48 4.85 3.23
C ARG A 61 0.79 4.01 2.02
N TYR A 62 1.00 2.72 2.23
CA TYR A 62 1.12 1.76 1.14
C TYR A 62 -0.22 1.11 0.86
N GLU A 63 -0.44 0.76 -0.40
CA GLU A 63 -1.52 -0.15 -0.76
C GLU A 63 -1.21 -1.56 -0.27
N PRO A 64 -2.23 -2.41 -0.02
CA PRO A 64 -2.00 -3.81 0.28
C PRO A 64 -1.11 -4.43 -0.81
N PRO A 65 -0.14 -5.29 -0.48
CA PRO A 65 0.70 -5.93 -1.48
C PRO A 65 -0.14 -6.88 -2.37
N ILE A 66 0.37 -7.16 -3.57
CA ILE A 66 -0.16 -8.21 -4.44
C ILE A 66 0.42 -9.53 -3.95
N GLU A 67 -0.41 -10.40 -3.39
CA GLU A 67 0.04 -11.66 -2.78
C GLU A 67 -0.49 -12.87 -3.54
N MET A 68 -1.70 -12.78 -4.09
CA MET A 68 -2.39 -13.88 -4.77
C MET A 68 -2.81 -13.54 -6.19
N ILE A 69 -3.32 -14.56 -6.91
CA ILE A 69 -3.78 -14.43 -8.30
C ILE A 69 -4.97 -13.48 -8.38
N GLU A 70 -5.85 -13.51 -7.39
CA GLU A 70 -7.03 -12.64 -7.30
C GLU A 70 -6.62 -11.16 -7.16
N ASP A 71 -5.50 -10.88 -6.48
CA ASP A 71 -4.95 -9.53 -6.38
C ASP A 71 -4.37 -9.04 -7.73
N LEU A 72 -3.69 -9.92 -8.47
CA LEU A 72 -3.21 -9.63 -9.83
C LEU A 72 -4.37 -9.33 -10.78
N ALA A 73 -5.41 -10.15 -10.75
CA ALA A 73 -6.57 -10.04 -11.62
C ALA A 73 -7.39 -8.78 -11.29
N SER A 74 -7.73 -8.57 -10.02
CA SER A 74 -8.54 -7.42 -9.57
C SER A 74 -7.90 -6.06 -9.88
N ARG A 75 -6.56 -5.97 -9.83
CA ARG A 75 -5.81 -4.74 -10.13
C ARG A 75 -5.41 -4.61 -11.60
N ASN A 76 -5.78 -5.57 -12.44
CA ASN A 76 -5.42 -5.60 -13.86
C ASN A 76 -3.91 -5.40 -14.11
N VAL A 77 -3.08 -6.06 -13.31
CA VAL A 77 -1.62 -5.90 -13.41
C VAL A 77 -1.13 -6.52 -14.71
N ILE A 78 -0.34 -5.74 -15.46
CA ILE A 78 0.34 -6.20 -16.65
C ILE A 78 1.59 -6.96 -16.22
N TRP A 79 1.78 -8.17 -16.74
CA TRP A 79 2.95 -8.98 -16.48
C TRP A 79 3.58 -9.46 -17.78
N ALA A 80 4.88 -9.69 -17.76
CA ALA A 80 5.65 -10.06 -18.92
C ALA A 80 6.55 -11.25 -18.66
N GLY A 81 6.86 -11.93 -19.76
CA GLY A 81 7.83 -13.00 -19.86
C GLY A 81 8.52 -12.94 -21.21
N ASN A 82 9.65 -13.64 -21.28
CA ASN A 82 10.50 -13.74 -22.47
C ASN A 82 9.84 -14.52 -23.63
N HIS A 83 8.84 -15.35 -23.34
CA HIS A 83 8.21 -16.25 -24.30
C HIS A 83 6.73 -16.50 -23.97
N VAL A 84 5.91 -16.82 -24.97
CA VAL A 84 4.47 -17.11 -24.76
C VAL A 84 4.20 -18.37 -23.95
N SER A 85 5.22 -19.21 -23.72
CA SER A 85 5.09 -20.46 -22.96
C SER A 85 4.69 -20.26 -21.50
N TRP A 86 4.87 -19.05 -20.95
CA TRP A 86 4.47 -18.72 -19.60
C TRP A 86 2.96 -18.82 -19.36
N THR A 87 2.14 -18.75 -20.42
CA THR A 87 0.67 -18.80 -20.31
C THR A 87 0.06 -20.16 -20.65
N TRP A 88 0.77 -21.06 -21.32
CA TRP A 88 0.18 -22.30 -21.86
C TRP A 88 -0.50 -23.17 -20.81
N SER A 89 0.02 -23.22 -19.58
CA SER A 89 -0.55 -24.02 -18.50
C SER A 89 -1.83 -23.44 -17.88
N ILE A 90 -2.13 -22.17 -18.14
CA ILE A 90 -3.24 -21.42 -17.53
C ILE A 90 -4.23 -20.84 -18.55
N GLU A 91 -3.89 -20.90 -19.84
CA GLU A 91 -4.68 -20.29 -20.92
C GLU A 91 -6.05 -20.94 -21.11
N GLU A 92 -6.14 -22.25 -20.90
CA GLU A 92 -7.36 -23.04 -21.06
C GLU A 92 -8.12 -23.25 -19.73
N ASP A 93 -7.72 -22.56 -18.65
CA ASP A 93 -8.39 -22.69 -17.35
C ASP A 93 -9.75 -21.95 -17.32
N ASP A 94 -10.74 -22.53 -16.65
CA ASP A 94 -12.10 -21.97 -16.52
C ASP A 94 -12.17 -20.84 -15.47
N ASN A 95 -11.13 -20.65 -14.66
CA ASN A 95 -11.10 -19.61 -13.63
C ASN A 95 -11.03 -18.20 -14.26
N PRO A 96 -12.00 -17.31 -13.95
CA PRO A 96 -12.03 -15.96 -14.53
C PRO A 96 -10.79 -15.10 -14.16
N ASP A 97 -10.19 -15.33 -12.99
CA ASP A 97 -9.00 -14.59 -12.57
C ASP A 97 -7.77 -15.02 -13.41
N LEU A 98 -7.63 -16.32 -13.67
CA LEU A 98 -6.58 -16.86 -14.54
C LEU A 98 -6.71 -16.38 -15.99
N GLN A 99 -7.94 -16.30 -16.50
CA GLN A 99 -8.22 -15.73 -17.82
C GLN A 99 -7.88 -14.23 -17.89
N THR A 100 -8.14 -13.49 -16.81
CA THR A 100 -7.82 -12.06 -16.72
C THR A 100 -6.31 -11.84 -16.73
N ILE A 101 -5.55 -12.58 -15.92
CA ILE A 101 -4.08 -12.46 -15.94
C ILE A 101 -3.50 -12.90 -17.28
N THR A 102 -4.05 -13.94 -17.92
CA THR A 102 -3.57 -14.41 -19.23
C THR A 102 -3.73 -13.32 -20.29
N ARG A 103 -4.86 -12.60 -20.28
CA ARG A 103 -5.09 -11.45 -21.17
C ARG A 103 -4.13 -10.29 -20.91
N ASN A 104 -3.69 -10.13 -19.67
CA ASN A 104 -2.75 -9.08 -19.25
C ASN A 104 -1.28 -9.45 -19.51
N PHE A 105 -0.99 -10.66 -19.99
CA PHE A 105 0.36 -11.08 -20.33
C PHE A 105 0.91 -10.32 -21.55
N ARG A 106 2.20 -9.97 -21.50
CA ARG A 106 2.94 -9.36 -22.61
C ARG A 106 4.24 -10.13 -22.86
N CYS A 107 4.40 -10.64 -24.08
CA CYS A 107 5.67 -11.24 -24.49
C CYS A 107 6.64 -10.10 -24.86
N LEU A 108 7.72 -9.95 -24.09
CA LEU A 108 8.73 -8.88 -24.26
C LEU A 108 10.13 -9.49 -24.28
N THR A 109 11.09 -8.80 -24.92
CA THR A 109 12.49 -9.24 -24.85
C THR A 109 13.10 -8.91 -23.48
N ASN A 110 14.19 -9.59 -23.12
CA ASN A 110 14.88 -9.34 -21.84
C ASN A 110 15.37 -7.89 -21.73
N GLU A 111 15.80 -7.28 -22.83
CA GLU A 111 16.26 -5.88 -22.89
C GLU A 111 15.10 -4.92 -22.61
N GLN A 112 13.93 -5.16 -23.19
CA GLN A 112 12.73 -4.35 -22.96
C GLN A 112 12.23 -4.49 -21.52
N MET A 113 12.19 -5.71 -20.98
CA MET A 113 11.81 -5.94 -19.59
C MET A 113 12.79 -5.27 -18.62
N ASN A 114 14.09 -5.28 -18.93
CA ASN A 114 15.09 -4.56 -18.17
C ASN A 114 14.90 -3.04 -18.22
N GLU A 115 14.72 -2.47 -19.40
CA GLU A 115 14.52 -1.02 -19.55
C GLU A 115 13.27 -0.54 -18.81
N ILE A 116 12.16 -1.28 -18.94
CA ILE A 116 10.89 -0.93 -18.27
C ILE A 116 11.00 -1.16 -16.76
N GLY A 117 11.51 -2.32 -16.35
CA GLY A 117 11.59 -2.72 -14.94
C GLY A 117 12.55 -1.89 -14.10
N GLN A 118 13.54 -1.24 -14.71
CA GLN A 118 14.43 -0.31 -14.04
C GLN A 118 13.76 1.05 -13.77
N ARG A 119 12.82 1.46 -14.63
CA ARG A 119 12.13 2.76 -14.52
C ARG A 119 10.95 2.72 -13.57
N SER A 120 10.20 1.62 -13.56
CA SER A 120 8.96 1.49 -12.78
C SER A 120 8.69 0.07 -12.29
N GLY A 121 7.95 -0.03 -11.18
CA GLY A 121 7.38 -1.25 -10.64
C GLY A 121 6.06 -1.69 -11.30
N ASP A 122 5.56 -0.97 -12.32
CA ASP A 122 4.20 -1.16 -12.88
C ASP A 122 4.03 -2.42 -13.74
N LEU A 123 5.10 -2.92 -14.36
CA LEU A 123 5.08 -4.24 -15.02
C LEU A 123 5.16 -5.33 -13.95
N ALA A 124 4.94 -6.62 -14.21
CA ALA A 124 5.30 -7.73 -13.32
C ALA A 124 6.05 -8.81 -14.12
N PHE A 125 6.83 -9.66 -13.44
CA PHE A 125 7.65 -10.67 -14.11
C PHE A 125 7.27 -12.08 -13.69
N GLY A 126 7.23 -12.99 -14.66
CA GLY A 126 7.13 -14.42 -14.41
C GLY A 126 8.44 -14.94 -13.81
N ILE A 127 8.34 -15.68 -12.71
CA ILE A 127 9.46 -16.40 -12.10
C ILE A 127 9.02 -17.82 -11.74
N GLU A 128 9.92 -18.78 -11.84
CA GLU A 128 9.65 -20.16 -11.45
C GLU A 128 10.25 -20.46 -10.08
N ARG A 129 9.44 -21.05 -9.20
CA ARG A 129 9.90 -21.57 -7.92
C ARG A 129 10.26 -23.05 -8.07
N LEU A 130 11.54 -23.35 -7.95
CA LEU A 130 12.11 -24.70 -8.01
C LEU A 130 11.88 -25.49 -6.72
N GLN A 131 12.08 -26.80 -6.81
CA GLN A 131 12.09 -27.68 -5.66
C GLN A 131 13.13 -27.20 -4.63
N GLY A 132 12.76 -27.25 -3.34
CA GLY A 132 13.59 -26.73 -2.26
C GLY A 132 13.51 -25.22 -2.05
N GLY A 133 12.60 -24.51 -2.72
CA GLY A 133 12.30 -23.09 -2.44
C GLY A 133 13.24 -22.09 -3.14
N HIS A 134 14.07 -22.56 -4.07
CA HIS A 134 14.91 -21.70 -4.90
C HIS A 134 14.10 -21.09 -6.05
N PHE A 135 14.56 -19.99 -6.63
CA PHE A 135 13.94 -19.34 -7.78
C PHE A 135 14.87 -19.41 -9.00
N THR A 136 14.28 -19.46 -10.19
CA THR A 136 15.03 -19.29 -11.43
C THR A 136 15.51 -17.85 -11.57
N THR A 137 16.73 -17.67 -12.04
CA THR A 137 17.29 -16.36 -12.35
C THR A 137 17.33 -16.15 -13.84
N GLU A 138 16.47 -15.28 -14.34
CA GLU A 138 16.51 -14.80 -15.72
C GLU A 138 17.31 -13.50 -15.83
N PRO A 139 17.88 -13.16 -17.01
CA PRO A 139 18.66 -11.93 -17.18
C PRO A 139 17.90 -10.64 -16.83
N HIS A 140 16.57 -10.66 -16.94
CA HIS A 140 15.72 -9.53 -16.60
C HIS A 140 15.39 -9.41 -15.09
N VAL A 141 15.68 -10.45 -14.31
CA VAL A 141 15.56 -10.47 -12.85
C VAL A 141 16.94 -10.18 -12.25
N ASN A 142 17.25 -8.90 -12.10
CA ASN A 142 18.54 -8.41 -11.62
C ASN A 142 18.36 -7.34 -10.55
N GLU A 143 19.47 -6.88 -9.96
CA GLU A 143 19.45 -5.92 -8.86
C GLU A 143 18.64 -4.66 -9.18
N ALA A 144 18.77 -4.12 -10.40
CA ALA A 144 18.12 -2.89 -10.78
C ALA A 144 16.59 -3.06 -10.94
N THR A 145 16.12 -4.25 -11.33
CA THR A 145 14.69 -4.53 -11.49
C THR A 145 14.02 -5.04 -10.21
N VAL A 146 14.74 -5.75 -9.34
CA VAL A 146 14.20 -6.34 -8.11
C VAL A 146 13.89 -5.30 -7.03
N ILE A 147 14.59 -4.16 -7.00
CA ILE A 147 14.35 -3.08 -6.01
C ILE A 147 12.90 -2.59 -6.00
N HIS A 148 12.24 -2.59 -7.15
CA HIS A 148 10.87 -2.11 -7.31
C HIS A 148 9.81 -3.22 -7.18
N ARG A 149 10.20 -4.43 -6.79
CA ARG A 149 9.39 -5.64 -6.92
C ARG A 149 9.44 -6.49 -5.68
N ARG A 150 8.37 -7.25 -5.49
CA ARG A 150 8.27 -8.25 -4.43
C ARG A 150 7.72 -9.54 -5.00
N ILE A 151 8.23 -10.65 -4.50
CA ILE A 151 7.74 -11.98 -4.83
C ILE A 151 6.37 -12.17 -4.18
N MET A 152 5.40 -12.61 -4.98
CA MET A 152 4.07 -12.99 -4.50
C MET A 152 4.13 -14.23 -3.62
N ARG A 153 3.24 -14.32 -2.63
CA ARG A 153 3.11 -15.51 -1.79
C ARG A 153 2.47 -16.69 -2.53
N GLY A 154 1.44 -16.41 -3.32
CA GLY A 154 0.71 -17.39 -4.13
C GLY A 154 1.47 -17.76 -5.40
N THR A 155 1.26 -18.98 -5.88
CA THR A 155 1.76 -19.47 -7.17
C THR A 155 0.63 -19.48 -8.18
N SER A 156 0.86 -18.97 -9.39
CA SER A 156 -0.15 -18.99 -10.47
C SER A 156 -0.57 -20.42 -10.85
N TYR A 157 0.40 -21.31 -10.99
CA TYR A 157 0.19 -22.73 -11.22
C TYR A 157 1.41 -23.52 -10.71
N TRP A 158 1.29 -24.85 -10.71
CA TRP A 158 2.37 -25.77 -10.39
C TRP A 158 2.55 -26.77 -11.53
N SER A 159 3.80 -27.14 -11.83
CA SER A 159 4.13 -28.15 -12.83
C SER A 159 5.42 -28.88 -12.44
N HIS A 160 5.58 -30.10 -12.94
CA HIS A 160 6.83 -30.84 -12.76
C HIS A 160 7.90 -30.34 -13.75
N LEU A 161 9.16 -30.49 -13.37
CA LEU A 161 10.27 -30.30 -14.31
C LEU A 161 10.31 -31.50 -15.25
N TYR A 162 10.21 -31.25 -16.56
CA TYR A 162 10.26 -32.31 -17.57
C TYR A 162 11.56 -32.23 -18.37
N MET A 163 12.08 -33.40 -18.73
CA MET A 163 13.11 -33.51 -19.76
C MET A 163 12.44 -33.85 -21.08
N LEU A 164 12.63 -33.00 -22.09
CA LEU A 164 12.09 -33.23 -23.42
C LEU A 164 13.04 -34.14 -24.21
N LEU A 165 12.58 -35.35 -24.52
CA LEU A 165 13.27 -36.29 -25.40
C LEU A 165 12.60 -36.32 -26.76
N ARG A 166 13.38 -36.55 -27.82
CA ARG A 166 12.81 -36.79 -29.15
C ARG A 166 11.93 -38.03 -29.08
N LYS A 167 10.71 -37.95 -29.62
CA LYS A 167 9.84 -39.12 -29.77
C LYS A 167 10.60 -40.23 -30.54
N GLY A 168 10.79 -41.38 -29.90
CA GLY A 168 11.56 -42.49 -30.46
C GLY A 168 13.08 -42.39 -30.27
N SER A 169 13.56 -41.52 -29.36
CA SER A 169 14.90 -41.64 -28.78
C SER A 169 15.10 -43.06 -28.23
N PRO A 170 16.27 -43.69 -28.43
CA PRO A 170 16.61 -44.99 -27.84
C PRO A 170 16.42 -45.01 -26.32
#